data_AF-A0A963L5P7-F1
#
_entry.id   AF-A0A963L5P7-F1
#
_cell.length_a   1.000
_cell.length_b   1.000
_cell.length_c   1.000
_cell.angle_alpha   90.00
_cell.angle_beta   90.00
_cell.angle_gamma   90.00
#
_symmetry.space_group_name_H-M   'P 1'
#
loop_
_entity.id
_entity.type
_entity.pdbx_description
1 polymer ?
#
loop_
_entity_poly.entity_id
_entity_poly.type
_entity_poly.pdbx_seq_one_letter_code
_entity_poly.pdbx_strand_id
1 'polypeptide(L)'
;MSEPITVTLTRQSGYQFLVDFGPAIAQLTSDEPPPLGAAAGPAPNHLLLAAVANCLSASLVFALQKFKQEPGPLRATATATTGRNENNRLRITHIGVQLELGRPGGELEH
;
A
#
# COMPACT_ATOMS: atom_id res chain seq x y z
N MET A 1 -16.22 6.71 19.56
CA MET A 1 -15.26 5.84 20.28
C MET A 1 -14.29 5.31 19.23
N SER A 2 -12.99 5.51 19.39
CA SER A 2 -11.98 5.01 18.45
C SER A 2 -11.47 3.66 18.94
N GLU A 3 -11.74 2.60 18.18
CA GLU A 3 -11.13 1.29 18.44
C GLU A 3 -9.76 1.23 17.73
N PRO A 4 -8.72 0.67 18.36
CA PRO A 4 -7.41 0.54 17.73
C PRO A 4 -7.44 -0.53 16.64
N ILE A 5 -6.98 -0.18 15.43
CA ILE A 5 -6.69 -1.15 14.37
C ILE A 5 -5.35 -1.79 14.70
N THR A 6 -5.31 -3.13 14.82
CA THR A 6 -4.12 -3.88 15.22
C THR A 6 -3.73 -4.90 14.15
N VAL A 7 -2.43 -5.02 13.89
CA VAL A 7 -1.83 -6.07 13.06
C VAL A 7 -0.67 -6.68 13.85
N THR A 8 -0.60 -8.01 13.89
CA THR A 8 0.47 -8.74 14.58
C THR A 8 1.39 -9.41 13.56
N LEU A 9 2.70 -9.31 13.75
CA LEU A 9 3.68 -9.99 12.91
C LEU A 9 4.46 -11.01 13.73
N THR A 10 4.43 -12.27 13.30
CA THR A 10 5.20 -13.35 13.92
C THR A 10 6.26 -13.83 12.94
N ARG A 11 7.54 -13.65 13.31
CA ARG A 11 8.67 -14.14 12.51
C ARG A 11 8.61 -15.65 12.40
N GLN A 12 8.69 -16.17 11.17
CA GLN A 12 8.74 -17.61 10.91
C GLN A 12 10.20 -18.07 10.80
N SER A 13 10.94 -17.49 9.85
CA SER A 13 12.36 -17.76 9.60
C SER A 13 12.98 -16.59 8.84
N GLY A 14 14.31 -16.40 8.85
CA GLY A 14 14.96 -15.34 8.06
C GLY A 14 14.27 -13.96 8.19
N TYR A 15 13.87 -13.40 7.04
CA TYR A 15 13.04 -12.20 6.88
C TYR A 15 11.56 -12.50 6.54
N GLN A 16 11.14 -13.75 6.74
CA GLN A 16 9.77 -14.20 6.55
C GLN A 16 8.94 -13.95 7.82
N PHE A 17 7.80 -13.28 7.65
CA PHE A 17 6.84 -13.02 8.72
C PHE A 17 5.46 -13.50 8.31
N LEU A 18 4.71 -14.01 9.30
CA LEU A 18 3.29 -14.21 9.18
C LEU A 18 2.59 -12.95 9.70
N VAL A 19 1.83 -12.29 8.83
CA VAL A 19 1.06 -11.08 9.11
C VAL A 19 -0.37 -11.49 9.44
N ASP A 20 -0.80 -11.18 10.66
CA ASP A 20 -2.14 -11.45 11.17
C ASP A 20 -2.91 -10.13 11.34
N PHE A 21 -4.04 -10.04 10.64
CA PHE A 21 -4.93 -8.87 10.61
C PHE A 21 -6.15 -9.04 11.53
N GLY A 22 -6.24 -10.14 12.28
CA GLY A 22 -7.38 -10.51 13.12
C GLY A 22 -8.24 -11.64 12.51
N PRO A 23 -9.19 -12.19 13.29
CA PRO A 23 -9.88 -13.45 12.99
C PRO A 23 -10.76 -13.44 11.74
N ALA A 24 -11.10 -12.27 11.19
CA ALA A 24 -11.95 -12.14 10.01
C ALA A 24 -11.18 -12.03 8.68
N ILE A 25 -9.85 -11.91 8.73
CA ILE A 25 -9.02 -11.65 7.54
C ILE A 25 -7.95 -12.74 7.46
N ALA A 26 -7.79 -13.32 6.27
CA ALA A 26 -6.78 -14.33 6.03
C ALA A 26 -5.37 -13.78 6.33
N GLN A 27 -4.57 -14.58 7.03
CA GLN A 27 -3.18 -14.24 7.30
C GLN A 27 -2.37 -14.22 6.00
N LEU A 28 -1.32 -13.39 5.98
CA LEU A 28 -0.44 -13.23 4.82
C LEU A 28 1.01 -13.50 5.21
N THR A 29 1.70 -14.34 4.45
CA THR A 29 3.16 -14.43 4.54
C THR A 29 3.79 -13.26 3.80
N SER A 30 4.63 -12.49 4.48
CA SER A 30 5.54 -11.51 3.87
C SER A 30 6.96 -12.02 3.93
N ASP A 31 7.76 -11.71 2.91
CA ASP A 31 9.16 -12.12 2.86
C ASP A 31 9.96 -11.20 1.93
N GLU A 32 11.20 -10.92 2.30
CA GLU A 32 12.11 -10.17 1.45
C GLU A 32 12.55 -11.03 0.25
N PRO A 33 12.89 -10.42 -0.90
CA PRO A 33 13.46 -11.17 -2.01
C PRO A 33 14.91 -11.59 -1.71
N PRO A 34 15.46 -12.52 -2.51
CA PRO A 34 16.89 -12.78 -2.50
C PRO A 34 17.70 -11.48 -2.70
N PRO A 35 18.84 -11.32 -2.00
CA PRO A 35 19.54 -12.33 -1.18
C PRO A 35 19.11 -12.37 0.30
N LEU A 36 18.17 -11.52 0.74
CA LEU A 36 17.80 -11.43 2.16
C LEU A 36 16.81 -12.53 2.57
N GLY A 37 15.77 -12.74 1.76
CA GLY A 37 14.76 -13.76 2.00
C GLY A 37 14.61 -14.72 0.82
N ALA A 38 13.54 -15.50 0.85
CA ALA A 38 13.25 -16.54 -0.13
C ALA A 38 12.17 -16.13 -1.15
N ALA A 39 11.69 -14.87 -1.10
CA ALA A 39 10.55 -14.39 -1.87
C ALA A 39 9.29 -15.26 -1.69
N ALA A 40 9.05 -15.77 -0.48
CA ALA A 40 7.89 -16.61 -0.16
C ALA A 40 6.55 -15.82 -0.08
N GLY A 41 6.59 -14.51 -0.32
CA GLY A 41 5.44 -13.61 -0.31
C GLY A 41 5.84 -12.19 -0.73
N PRO A 42 4.90 -11.22 -0.69
CA PRO A 42 5.25 -9.83 -0.94
C PRO A 42 6.24 -9.30 0.11
N ALA A 43 7.30 -8.65 -0.36
CA ALA A 43 8.20 -7.87 0.48
C ALA A 43 7.46 -6.76 1.25
N PRO A 44 7.96 -6.32 2.43
CA PRO A 44 7.38 -5.23 3.20
C PRO A 44 7.13 -3.96 2.39
N ASN A 45 8.01 -3.63 1.45
CA ASN A 45 7.84 -2.46 0.59
C ASN A 45 6.63 -2.59 -0.36
N HIS A 46 6.34 -3.79 -0.87
CA HIS A 46 5.14 -4.02 -1.69
C HIS A 46 3.86 -3.82 -0.86
N LEU A 47 3.86 -4.30 0.39
CA LEU A 47 2.72 -4.12 1.29
C LEU A 47 2.50 -2.65 1.63
N LEU A 48 3.57 -1.91 1.91
CA LEU A 48 3.49 -0.47 2.14
C LEU A 48 2.95 0.27 0.92
N LEU A 49 3.46 -0.03 -0.27
CA LEU A 49 2.99 0.59 -1.52
C LEU A 49 1.51 0.31 -1.78
N ALA A 50 1.06 -0.93 -1.57
CA ALA A 50 -0.34 -1.31 -1.70
C ALA A 50 -1.23 -0.52 -0.72
N ALA A 51 -0.81 -0.41 0.55
CA ALA A 51 -1.55 0.34 1.56
C ALA A 51 -1.66 1.83 1.19
N VAL A 52 -0.54 2.48 0.84
CA VAL A 52 -0.51 3.90 0.46
C VAL A 52 -1.38 4.16 -0.77
N ALA A 53 -1.22 3.35 -1.83
CA ALA A 53 -2.00 3.49 -3.05
C ALA A 53 -3.50 3.34 -2.80
N ASN A 54 -3.88 2.35 -1.99
CA ASN A 54 -5.27 2.08 -1.65
C ASN A 54 -5.88 3.22 -0.82
N CYS A 55 -5.16 3.76 0.18
CA CYS A 55 -5.64 4.89 0.97
C CYS A 55 -5.89 6.14 0.11
N LEU A 56 -4.98 6.46 -0.80
CA LEU A 56 -5.15 7.59 -1.72
C LEU A 56 -6.31 7.35 -2.69
N SER A 57 -6.43 6.13 -3.23
CA SER A 57 -7.51 5.73 -4.12
C SER A 57 -8.88 5.86 -3.44
N ALA A 58 -9.03 5.31 -2.23
CA ALA A 58 -10.25 5.39 -1.45
C ALA A 58 -10.62 6.84 -1.10
N SER A 59 -9.62 7.65 -0.75
CA SER A 59 -9.81 9.08 -0.46
C SER A 59 -10.31 9.85 -1.68
N LEU A 60 -9.76 9.56 -2.86
CA LEU A 60 -10.21 10.17 -4.12
C LEU A 60 -11.63 9.74 -4.48
N VAL A 61 -11.94 8.43 -4.42
CA VAL A 61 -13.30 7.91 -4.68
C VAL A 61 -14.32 8.56 -3.75
N PHE A 62 -14.01 8.64 -2.45
CA PHE A 62 -14.86 9.31 -1.47
C PHE A 62 -15.11 10.78 -1.83
N ALA A 63 -14.05 11.51 -2.20
CA ALA A 63 -14.17 12.92 -2.57
C ALA A 63 -15.08 13.11 -3.79
N LEU A 64 -14.89 12.32 -4.85
CA LEU A 64 -15.71 12.40 -6.07
C LEU A 64 -17.19 12.05 -5.80
N GLN A 65 -17.43 10.97 -5.04
CA GLN A 65 -18.79 10.54 -4.68
C GLN A 65 -19.52 11.59 -3.83
N LYS A 66 -18.80 12.32 -2.95
CA LYS A 66 -19.38 13.41 -2.16
C LYS A 66 -19.99 14.51 -3.04
N PHE A 67 -19.43 14.74 -4.23
CA PHE A 67 -19.94 15.68 -5.22
C PHE A 67 -20.78 15.01 -6.31
N LYS A 68 -21.26 13.77 -6.08
CA LYS A 68 -22.09 12.98 -7.00
C LYS A 68 -21.42 12.69 -8.35
N GLN A 69 -20.09 12.63 -8.36
CA GLN A 69 -19.31 12.29 -9.53
C GLN A 69 -18.95 10.81 -9.50
N GLU A 70 -19.12 10.14 -10.63
CA GLU A 70 -18.78 8.74 -10.79
C GLU A 70 -17.43 8.61 -11.53
N PRO A 71 -16.33 8.23 -10.84
CA PRO A 71 -15.00 8.13 -11.44
C PRO A 71 -14.86 7.04 -12.51
N GLY A 72 -15.82 6.11 -12.58
CA GLY A 72 -15.64 4.86 -13.31
C GLY A 72 -14.54 3.98 -12.69
N PRO A 73 -13.97 3.03 -13.47
CA PRO A 73 -12.83 2.23 -13.02
C PRO A 73 -11.65 3.12 -12.60
N LEU A 74 -11.04 2.83 -11.46
CA LEU A 74 -9.84 3.50 -10.99
C LEU A 74 -8.68 2.51 -11.00
N ARG A 75 -7.56 2.88 -11.62
CA ARG A 75 -6.30 2.16 -11.53
C ARG A 75 -5.28 2.98 -10.76
N ALA A 76 -4.55 2.34 -9.85
CA ALA A 76 -3.47 2.95 -9.11
C ALA A 76 -2.16 2.20 -9.36
N THR A 77 -1.09 2.94 -9.65
CA THR A 77 0.27 2.41 -9.76
C THR A 77 1.17 3.15 -8.78
N ALA A 78 1.78 2.43 -7.84
CA ALA A 78 2.65 3.01 -6.83
C ALA A 78 4.10 2.55 -7.00
N THR A 79 5.02 3.50 -6.98
CA THR A 79 6.46 3.26 -7.16
C THR A 79 7.23 3.87 -6.00
N ALA A 80 8.07 3.07 -5.33
CA ALA A 80 8.96 3.55 -4.29
C ALA A 80 10.37 3.83 -4.86
N THR A 81 11.00 4.90 -4.39
CA THR A 81 12.45 5.09 -4.50
C THR A 81 13.10 4.80 -3.15
N THR A 82 14.18 4.02 -3.15
CA THR A 82 14.98 3.77 -1.96
C THR A 82 16.30 4.55 -2.03
N GLY A 83 16.77 4.98 -0.87
CA GLY A 83 17.99 5.77 -0.74
C GLY A 83 18.53 5.71 0.69
N ARG A 84 19.72 6.27 0.89
CA ARG A 84 20.29 6.41 2.23
C ARG A 84 19.92 7.77 2.81
N ASN A 85 19.47 7.79 4.06
CA ASN A 85 19.19 9.03 4.77
C ASN A 85 20.48 9.70 5.29
N GLU A 86 20.35 10.85 5.96
CA GLU A 86 21.46 11.62 6.57
C GLU A 86 22.33 10.81 7.54
N ASN A 87 21.77 9.74 8.12
CA ASN A 87 22.47 8.82 9.01
C ASN A 87 22.99 7.56 8.28
N ASN A 88 23.08 7.61 6.95
CA ASN A 88 23.54 6.53 6.08
C ASN A 88 22.69 5.23 6.15
N ARG A 89 21.42 5.30 6.56
CA ARG A 89 20.52 4.14 6.66
C ARG A 89 19.64 4.01 5.42
N LEU A 90 19.53 2.80 4.87
CA LEU A 90 18.64 2.51 3.74
C LEU A 90 17.18 2.71 4.15
N ARG A 91 16.44 3.52 3.39
CA ARG A 91 15.04 3.88 3.61
C ARG A 91 14.31 4.00 2.28
N ILE A 92 12.99 3.90 2.31
CA ILE A 92 12.16 4.47 1.24
C ILE A 92 12.19 5.98 1.42
N THR A 93 12.67 6.70 0.40
CA THR A 93 12.79 8.17 0.41
C THR A 93 11.62 8.84 -0.29
N HIS A 94 10.98 8.14 -1.21
CA HIS A 94 9.83 8.64 -1.96
C HIS A 94 8.87 7.52 -2.33
N ILE A 95 7.57 7.81 -2.32
CA ILE A 95 6.52 6.97 -2.90
C ILE A 95 5.73 7.86 -3.86
N GLY A 96 5.79 7.55 -5.16
CA GLY A 96 4.95 8.17 -6.17
C GLY A 96 3.74 7.28 -6.44
N VAL A 97 2.54 7.84 -6.42
CA VAL A 97 1.30 7.13 -6.77
C VAL A 97 0.63 7.82 -7.95
N GLN A 98 0.49 7.09 -9.04
CA GLN A 98 -0.26 7.50 -10.21
C GLN A 98 -1.67 6.91 -10.12
N LEU A 99 -2.69 7.77 -10.22
CA LEU A 99 -4.10 7.41 -10.23
C LEU A 99 -4.68 7.71 -11.61
N GLU A 100 -5.26 6.70 -12.25
CA GLU A 100 -5.87 6.78 -13.58
C GLU A 100 -7.36 6.51 -13.46
N LEU A 101 -8.16 7.52 -13.81
CA LEU A 101 -9.62 7.43 -13.83
C LEU A 101 -10.09 6.87 -15.17
N GLY A 102 -11.19 6.13 -15.16
CA GLY A 102 -11.81 5.57 -16.35
C GLY A 102 -12.53 6.62 -17.21
N ARG A 103 -12.39 7.90 -16.88
CA ARG A 103 -13.00 9.04 -17.58
C ARG A 103 -12.01 10.20 -17.69
N PRO A 104 -12.08 11.00 -18.76
CA PRO A 104 -11.30 12.22 -18.89
C PRO A 104 -11.57 13.20 -17.74
N GLY A 105 -10.52 13.80 -17.17
CA GLY A 105 -10.66 14.72 -16.05
C GLY A 105 -11.49 15.98 -16.37
N GLY A 106 -11.60 16.37 -17.64
CA GLY A 106 -12.46 17.49 -18.06
C GLY A 106 -13.96 17.19 -18.03
N GLU A 107 -14.35 15.93 -17.85
CA GLU A 107 -15.75 15.51 -17.65
C GLU A 107 -16.14 15.48 -16.16
N LEU A 108 -15.18 15.70 -15.26
CA LEU A 108 -15.41 15.80 -13.82
C LEU A 108 -15.53 17.27 -13.46
N GLU A 109 -16.63 17.65 -12.80
CA GLU A 109 -16.82 19.04 -12.34
C GLU A 109 -15.77 19.37 -11.24
N HIS A 110 -15.28 20.61 -11.20
CA HIS A 110 -14.25 21.04 -10.24
C HIS A 110 -14.84 21.60 -8.94
#